data_AF-A0A1I7TDM1-F1
#
_entry.id   AF-A0A1I7TDM1-F1
#
_cell.length_a   1.000
_cell.length_b   1.000
_cell.length_c   1.000
_cell.angle_alpha   90.00
_cell.angle_beta   90.00
_cell.angle_gamma   90.00
#
_symmetry.space_group_name_H-M   'P 1'
#
loop_
_entity.id
_entity.type
_entity.pdbx_description
1 polymer ?
#
loop_
_entity_poly.entity_id
_entity_poly.type
_entity_poly.pdbx_seq_one_letter_code
_entity_poly.pdbx_strand_id
1 'polypeptide(L)' 'MCDVCSQKERNEIDKDVGEEDNVNSPSSRIVMGALPRGGTGSFDLLLDTNMQSEREEMEAERAAKRGSKLNKF' A
#
# COMPACT_ATOMS: atom_id res chain seq x y z
N MET A 1 41.26 37.16 -1.46
CA MET A 1 40.90 35.77 -1.78
C MET A 1 39.87 35.32 -0.75
N CYS A 2 38.59 35.22 -1.11
CA CYS A 2 37.54 34.46 -0.39
C CYS A 2 36.23 34.26 -1.19
N ASP A 3 36.14 34.58 -2.49
CA ASP A 3 34.85 34.60 -3.21
C ASP A 3 34.47 33.31 -3.97
N VAL A 4 35.35 32.30 -4.01
CA VAL A 4 35.11 31.08 -4.81
C VAL A 4 34.40 29.98 -4.01
N CYS A 5 34.58 29.90 -2.69
CA CYS A 5 33.87 28.92 -1.85
C CYS A 5 32.36 29.19 -1.76
N SER A 6 31.93 30.45 -1.57
CA SER A 6 30.51 30.79 -1.39
C SER A 6 29.65 30.66 -2.65
N GLN A 7 30.24 30.60 -3.84
CA GLN A 7 29.46 30.50 -5.08
C GLN A 7 29.06 29.07 -5.42
N LYS A 8 29.78 28.06 -4.91
CA LYS A 8 29.45 26.66 -5.14
C LYS A 8 28.23 26.23 -4.32
N GLU A 9 28.10 26.75 -3.10
CA GLU A 9 26.98 26.43 -2.18
C GLU A 9 25.66 27.08 -2.61
N ARG A 10 25.68 28.28 -3.21
CA ARG A 10 24.44 28.97 -3.62
C ARG A 10 23.74 28.36 -4.84
N ASN A 11 24.49 27.73 -5.76
CA ASN A 11 23.92 27.07 -6.93
C ASN A 11 23.45 25.62 -6.64
N GLU A 12 23.79 25.07 -5.47
CA GLU A 12 23.41 23.72 -5.07
C GLU A 12 22.08 23.70 -4.31
N ILE A 13 21.77 24.76 -3.53
CA ILE A 13 20.52 24.90 -2.77
C ILE A 13 19.28 24.99 -3.68
N ASP A 14 19.41 25.64 -4.85
CA ASP A 14 18.31 25.77 -5.82
C ASP A 14 18.05 24.48 -6.63
N LYS A 15 18.89 23.44 -6.46
CA LYS A 15 18.73 22.17 -7.19
C LYS A 15 17.65 21.26 -6.60
N ASP A 16 17.37 21.42 -5.29
CA ASP A 16 16.46 20.56 -4.54
C ASP A 16 15.00 21.09 -4.51
N VAL A 17 14.78 22.35 -4.92
CA VAL A 17 13.46 22.97 -4.94
C VAL A 17 12.70 22.52 -6.20
N GLY A 18 11.98 21.41 -6.08
CA GLY A 18 11.19 20.82 -7.17
C GLY A 18 11.69 19.46 -7.65
N GLU A 19 12.72 18.90 -7.01
CA GLU A 19 13.08 17.50 -7.19
C GLU A 19 12.01 16.61 -6.51
N GLU A 20 11.50 15.61 -7.24
CA GLU A 20 10.59 14.64 -6.65
C GLU A 20 11.34 13.73 -5.68
N ASP A 21 11.00 13.80 -4.40
CA ASP A 21 11.64 12.97 -3.37
C ASP A 21 11.22 11.50 -3.50
N ASN A 22 12.20 10.61 -3.46
CA ASN A 22 11.97 9.18 -3.45
C ASN A 22 11.58 8.73 -2.03
N VAL A 23 10.32 8.38 -1.88
CA VAL A 23 9.73 7.96 -0.61
C VAL A 23 9.99 6.50 -0.21
N ASN A 24 10.98 5.84 -0.80
CA ASN A 24 11.31 4.45 -0.44
C ASN A 24 12.21 4.34 0.80
N SER A 25 12.80 5.45 1.28
CA SER A 25 13.62 5.45 2.48
C SER A 25 12.79 5.19 3.76
N PRO A 26 13.34 4.51 4.78
CA PRO A 26 12.62 4.28 6.03
C PRO A 26 12.19 5.58 6.72
N SER A 27 13.04 6.61 6.69
CA SER A 27 12.74 7.93 7.28
C SER A 27 11.55 8.61 6.60
N SER A 28 11.52 8.65 5.26
CA SER A 28 10.41 9.26 4.51
C SER A 28 9.08 8.53 4.78
N ARG A 29 9.09 7.19 4.82
CA ARG A 29 7.88 6.40 5.08
C ARG A 29 7.33 6.59 6.50
N ILE A 30 8.20 6.74 7.50
CA ILE A 30 7.78 7.04 8.88
C ILE A 30 7.06 8.39 8.94
N VAL A 31 7.62 9.43 8.33
CA VAL A 31 7.01 10.78 8.34
C VAL A 31 5.65 10.80 7.64
N MET A 32 5.51 10.05 6.53
CA MET A 32 4.24 9.93 5.80
C MET A 32 3.24 8.96 6.42
N GLY A 33 3.60 8.22 7.47
CA GLY A 33 2.74 7.18 8.07
C GLY A 33 2.57 5.93 7.20
N ALA A 34 3.47 5.69 6.26
CA ALA A 34 3.50 4.49 5.43
C ALA A 34 4.32 3.37 6.10
N LEU A 35 3.93 2.11 5.85
CA LEU A 35 4.66 0.95 6.39
C LEU A 35 6.10 0.91 5.83
N PRO A 36 7.15 0.86 6.67
CA PRO A 36 8.52 0.78 6.19
C PRO A 36 8.78 -0.55 5.47
N ARG A 37 9.60 -0.52 4.41
CA ARG A 37 9.92 -1.67 3.53
C ARG A 37 10.89 -2.69 4.16
N GLY A 38 10.71 -2.99 5.44
CA GLY A 38 11.52 -3.94 6.20
C GLY A 38 10.66 -4.77 7.16
N GLY A 39 11.14 -5.97 7.52
CA GLY A 39 10.38 -6.88 8.38
C GLY A 39 9.03 -7.26 7.76
N THR A 40 7.94 -6.99 8.47
CA THR A 40 6.57 -7.29 8.02
C THR A 40 6.06 -6.38 6.90
N GLY A 41 6.68 -5.22 6.68
CA GLY A 41 6.35 -4.30 5.59
C GLY A 41 7.16 -4.55 4.31
N SER A 42 7.88 -5.67 4.21
CA SER A 42 8.73 -6.02 3.06
C SER A 42 7.94 -6.46 1.82
N PHE A 43 6.64 -6.72 1.96
CA PHE A 43 5.75 -7.14 0.87
C PHE A 43 4.42 -6.39 0.94
N ASP A 44 3.78 -6.25 -0.21
CA ASP A 44 2.46 -5.66 -0.32
C ASP A 44 1.39 -6.77 -0.18
N LEU A 45 0.36 -6.51 0.62
CA LEU A 45 -0.75 -7.44 0.82
C LEU A 45 -1.79 -7.23 -0.30
N LEU A 46 -1.96 -8.21 -1.16
CA LEU A 46 -3.05 -8.24 -2.14
C LEU A 46 -4.16 -9.13 -1.60
N LEU A 47 -5.37 -8.57 -1.44
CA LEU A 47 -6.55 -9.33 -1.05
C LEU A 47 -7.23 -9.90 -2.29
N ASP A 48 -7.36 -11.22 -2.35
CA ASP A 48 -8.14 -11.89 -3.40
C ASP A 48 -9.63 -11.85 -3.05
N THR A 49 -10.34 -10.94 -3.71
CA THR A 49 -11.79 -10.74 -3.50
C THR A 49 -12.63 -11.76 -4.27
N ASN A 50 -12.06 -12.47 -5.26
CA ASN A 50 -12.81 -13.44 -6.05
C ASN A 50 -13.21 -14.67 -5.21
N MET A 51 -12.34 -15.09 -4.30
CA MET A 51 -12.60 -16.24 -3.42
C MET A 51 -13.78 -16.05 -2.45
N GLN A 52 -14.13 -14.80 -2.12
CA GLN A 52 -15.27 -14.52 -1.23
C GLN A 52 -16.60 -14.80 -1.92
N SER A 53 -16.71 -14.43 -3.21
CA SER A 53 -17.93 -14.64 -4.00
C SER A 53 -18.27 -16.12 -4.17
N GLU A 54 -17.28 -16.97 -4.49
CA GLU A 54 -17.49 -18.41 -4.65
C GLU A 54 -17.93 -19.09 -3.35
N ARG A 55 -17.42 -18.62 -2.20
CA ARG A 55 -17.78 -19.14 -0.89
C ARG A 55 -19.21 -18.75 -0.51
N GLU A 56 -19.61 -17.52 -0.77
CA GLU A 56 -20.96 -17.02 -0.51
C GLU A 56 -22.00 -17.71 -1.39
N GLU A 57 -21.71 -17.94 -2.68
CA GLU A 57 -22.59 -18.68 -3.59
C GLU A 57 -22.80 -20.13 -3.16
N MET A 58 -21.72 -20.83 -2.77
CA MET A 58 -21.81 -22.21 -2.28
C MET A 58 -22.62 -22.32 -0.98
N GLU A 59 -22.51 -21.32 -0.10
CA GLU A 59 -23.25 -21.27 1.15
C GLU A 59 -24.74 -20.94 0.91
N ALA A 60 -25.04 -20.02 0.00
CA ALA A 60 -26.40 -19.69 -0.43
C ALA A 60 -27.09 -20.89 -1.10
N GLU A 61 -26.38 -21.63 -1.96
CA GLU A 61 -26.91 -22.83 -2.61
C GLU A 61 -27.21 -23.94 -1.59
N ARG A 62 -26.32 -24.11 -0.60
CA ARG A 62 -26.51 -25.08 0.48
C ARG A 62 -27.67 -24.68 1.40
N ALA A 63 -27.92 -23.39 1.62
CA ALA A 63 -29.08 -22.89 2.35
C ALA A 63 -30.39 -23.12 1.58
N ALA A 64 -30.42 -22.85 0.27
CA ALA A 64 -31.58 -23.09 -0.58
C ALA A 64 -31.98 -24.58 -0.63
N LYS A 65 -31.00 -25.50 -0.67
CA LYS A 65 -31.21 -26.96 -0.60
C LYS A 65 -31.80 -27.44 0.72
N ARG A 66 -31.64 -26.68 1.81
CA ARG A 66 -32.21 -27.03 3.13
C ARG A 66 -33.66 -26.56 3.28
N GLY A 67 -34.03 -25.42 2.70
CA GLY A 67 -35.41 -24.91 2.72
C GLY A 67 -36.40 -25.77 1.94
N SER A 68 -35.97 -26.39 0.83
CA SER A 68 -36.85 -27.21 -0.02
C SER A 68 -37.24 -28.57 0.56
N LYS A 69 -36.55 -29.04 1.62
CA LYS A 69 -36.87 -30.30 2.31
C LYS A 69 -37.92 -30.15 3.40
N LEU A 70 -38.15 -28.94 3.91
CA LEU A 70 -39.11 -28.69 4.99
C LEU A 70 -40.57 -28.60 4.49
N ASN A 71 -40.79 -28.24 3.22
CA ASN A 71 -42.12 -28.04 2.62
C ASN A 71 -42.70 -29.28 1.92
N LYS A 72 -42.27 -30.49 2.29
CA LYS A 72 -42.72 -31.75 1.67
C LYS A 72 -43.56 -32.65 2.61
N PHE A 73 -44.11 -32.08 3.68
CA PHE A 73 -45.09 -32.73 4.54
C PHE A 73 -46.36 -31.88 4.62
#